data_AF-A0A0S8K6Y6-F1
#
_entry.id   AF-A0A0S8K6Y6-F1
#
_cell.length_a   1.000
_cell.length_b   1.000
_cell.length_c   1.000
_cell.angle_alpha   90.00
_cell.angle_beta   90.00
_cell.angle_gamma   90.00
#
_symmetry.space_group_name_H-M   'P 1'
#
loop_
_entity.id
_entity.type
_entity.pdbx_description
1 polymer ?
#
loop_
_entity_poly.entity_id
_entity_poly.type
_entity_poly.pdbx_seq_one_letter_code
_entity_poly.pdbx_strand_id
1 'polypeptide(L)'
;MKINTYLGASKTQEVLQHFGKRVAEQLGGRAWLPEILSCFPEQRKFPNSERFVARDFLGHRFLHHGFTADYGDSNMTFTLFIIEGTDPENCGEMLQEYFQLTGYSQKEAKEGHYILRDPYHGEVALIWAQKYLWGAINLVDISLRSEYLQLTQDLLQRHKGLKKIK
;
A
#
# COMPACT_ATOMS: atom_id res chain seq x y z
N MET A 1 -23.90 24.87 19.80
CA MET A 1 -24.94 24.00 19.23
C MET A 1 -24.25 22.78 18.62
N LYS A 2 -24.39 21.60 19.23
CA LYS A 2 -23.88 20.32 18.69
C LYS A 2 -24.85 19.84 17.62
N ILE A 3 -24.36 19.51 16.43
CA ILE A 3 -25.17 18.89 15.39
C ILE A 3 -24.77 17.42 15.31
N ASN A 4 -25.59 16.57 15.92
CA ASN A 4 -25.60 15.13 15.71
C ASN A 4 -26.61 14.85 14.60
N THR A 5 -26.20 14.18 13.52
CA THR A 5 -27.12 13.71 12.48
C THR A 5 -26.93 12.21 12.29
N TYR A 6 -27.76 11.44 13.00
CA TYR A 6 -28.11 10.07 12.65
C TYR A 6 -29.35 10.15 11.78
N LEU A 7 -29.27 9.83 10.48
CA LEU A 7 -30.43 9.47 9.64
C LEU A 7 -29.99 9.04 8.23
N GLY A 8 -30.34 7.81 7.83
CA GLY A 8 -30.57 7.46 6.42
C GLY A 8 -29.59 6.47 5.77
N ALA A 9 -29.53 5.23 6.27
CA ALA A 9 -28.67 4.15 5.78
C ALA A 9 -28.91 3.68 4.32
N SER A 10 -29.86 4.23 3.56
CA SER A 10 -30.17 3.77 2.19
C SER A 10 -29.89 4.78 1.07
N LYS A 11 -29.87 6.10 1.37
CA LYS A 11 -29.57 7.14 0.36
C LYS A 11 -28.10 7.52 0.28
N THR A 12 -27.34 7.22 1.33
CA THR A 12 -25.89 7.49 1.40
C THR A 12 -25.10 6.50 0.53
N GLN A 13 -25.58 5.26 0.36
CA GLN A 13 -24.89 4.27 -0.47
C GLN A 13 -24.83 4.66 -1.95
N GLU A 14 -25.91 5.17 -2.54
CA GLU A 14 -25.91 5.59 -3.95
C GLU A 14 -24.98 6.79 -4.18
N VAL A 15 -24.98 7.77 -3.28
CA VAL A 15 -24.12 8.96 -3.42
C VAL A 15 -22.65 8.60 -3.23
N LEU A 16 -22.32 7.71 -2.28
CA LEU A 16 -20.95 7.22 -2.08
C LEU A 16 -20.46 6.41 -3.30
N GLN A 17 -21.32 5.56 -3.87
CA GLN A 17 -20.99 4.78 -5.07
C GLN A 17 -20.79 5.67 -6.29
N HIS A 18 -21.64 6.69 -6.49
CA HIS A 18 -21.48 7.63 -7.59
C HIS A 18 -20.22 8.50 -7.45
N PHE A 19 -19.84 8.87 -6.23
CA PHE A 19 -18.58 9.59 -5.96
C PHE A 19 -17.37 8.69 -6.20
N GLY A 20 -17.40 7.45 -5.69
CA GLY A 20 -16.35 6.45 -5.92
C GLY A 20 -16.15 6.16 -7.42
N LYS A 21 -17.25 6.12 -8.19
CA LYS A 21 -17.21 5.89 -9.64
C LYS A 21 -16.61 7.07 -10.41
N ARG A 22 -16.97 8.31 -10.07
CA ARG A 22 -16.37 9.51 -10.70
C ARG A 22 -14.90 9.71 -10.35
N VAL A 23 -14.50 9.37 -9.12
CA VAL A 23 -13.09 9.36 -8.74
C VAL A 23 -12.35 8.27 -9.52
N ALA A 24 -12.90 7.05 -9.63
CA ALA A 24 -12.32 5.97 -10.44
C ALA A 24 -12.20 6.32 -11.93
N GLU A 25 -13.15 7.08 -12.49
CA GLU A 25 -13.11 7.58 -13.87
C GLU A 25 -12.02 8.66 -14.07
N GLN A 26 -11.81 9.54 -13.09
CA GLN A 26 -10.74 10.55 -13.11
C GLN A 26 -9.33 9.97 -12.82
N LEU A 27 -9.27 8.80 -12.17
CA LEU A 27 -8.03 8.06 -11.90
C LEU A 27 -7.50 7.28 -13.11
N GLY A 28 -8.00 7.56 -14.32
CA GLY A 28 -7.48 6.96 -15.55
C GLY A 28 -7.99 5.55 -15.77
N GLY A 29 -9.31 5.38 -15.90
CA GLY A 29 -9.92 4.28 -16.67
C GLY A 29 -9.59 2.85 -16.22
N ARG A 30 -9.11 2.67 -14.99
CA ARG A 30 -8.71 1.37 -14.48
C ARG A 30 -9.51 0.98 -13.24
N ALA A 31 -10.57 0.19 -13.46
CA ALA A 31 -11.34 -0.59 -12.46
C ALA A 31 -10.52 -1.56 -11.55
N TRP A 32 -9.23 -1.28 -11.32
CA TRP A 32 -8.27 -2.10 -10.57
C TRP A 32 -8.33 -1.87 -9.05
N LEU A 33 -9.02 -0.79 -8.61
CA LEU A 33 -9.12 -0.41 -7.19
C LEU A 33 -9.69 -1.49 -6.24
N PRO A 34 -10.74 -2.28 -6.59
CA PRO A 34 -11.30 -3.28 -5.67
C PRO A 34 -10.35 -4.47 -5.44
N GLU A 35 -9.54 -4.75 -6.46
CA GLU A 35 -8.86 -6.03 -6.63
C GLU A 35 -7.54 -6.07 -5.86
N ILE A 36 -6.73 -5.02 -5.95
CA ILE A 36 -5.50 -4.89 -5.16
C ILE A 36 -5.77 -4.66 -3.66
N LEU A 37 -6.89 -4.02 -3.31
CA LEU A 37 -7.30 -3.86 -1.92
C LEU A 37 -7.64 -5.20 -1.26
N SER A 38 -8.05 -6.21 -2.04
CA SER A 38 -8.24 -7.58 -1.56
C SER A 38 -6.93 -8.31 -1.26
N CYS A 39 -5.77 -7.71 -1.59
CA CYS A 39 -4.46 -8.26 -1.27
C CYS A 39 -3.96 -7.83 0.12
N PHE A 40 -4.72 -7.02 0.84
CA PHE A 40 -4.47 -6.71 2.25
C PHE A 40 -5.07 -7.80 3.15
N PRO A 41 -4.28 -8.43 4.03
CA PRO A 41 -4.80 -9.40 5.00
C PRO A 41 -5.94 -8.81 5.84
N GLU A 42 -7.01 -9.58 6.07
CA GLU A 42 -8.13 -9.10 6.90
C GLU A 42 -7.80 -9.08 8.40
N GLN A 43 -6.82 -9.87 8.82
CA GLN A 43 -6.49 -10.04 10.24
C GLN A 43 -5.93 -8.73 10.81
N ARG A 44 -6.53 -8.25 11.91
CA ARG A 44 -6.18 -6.98 12.61
C ARG A 44 -6.26 -5.72 11.76
N LYS A 45 -6.84 -5.78 10.56
CA LYS A 45 -7.10 -4.60 9.74
C LYS A 45 -8.20 -3.76 10.39
N PHE A 46 -7.98 -2.44 10.50
CA PHE A 46 -9.04 -1.54 10.92
C PHE A 46 -10.10 -1.41 9.82
N PRO A 47 -11.41 -1.53 10.15
CA PRO A 47 -12.46 -1.43 9.15
C PRO A 47 -12.42 -0.10 8.39
N ASN A 48 -12.46 -0.15 7.06
CA ASN A 48 -12.44 1.02 6.17
C ASN A 48 -11.18 1.89 6.31
N SER A 49 -10.04 1.29 6.67
CA SER A 49 -8.75 1.97 6.73
C SER A 49 -8.01 1.98 5.39
N GLU A 50 -8.55 1.29 4.39
CA GLU A 50 -7.98 1.20 3.07
C GLU A 50 -7.98 2.56 2.36
N ARG A 51 -6.82 2.97 1.85
CA ARG A 51 -6.67 4.24 1.12
C ARG A 51 -5.90 4.02 -0.17
N PHE A 52 -6.22 4.83 -1.17
CA PHE A 52 -5.45 4.94 -2.40
C PHE A 52 -4.84 6.33 -2.51
N VAL A 53 -3.56 6.36 -2.84
CA VAL A 53 -2.73 7.56 -2.98
C VAL A 53 -2.12 7.53 -4.38
N ALA A 54 -2.71 8.30 -5.30
CA ALA A 54 -2.31 8.28 -6.70
C ALA A 54 -0.89 8.83 -6.92
N ARG A 55 -0.46 9.82 -6.13
CA ARG A 55 0.83 10.54 -6.26
C ARG A 55 1.32 10.97 -4.88
N ASP A 56 2.61 11.28 -4.80
CA ASP A 56 3.26 11.79 -3.58
C ASP A 56 3.10 10.82 -2.38
N PHE A 57 3.15 9.52 -2.66
CA PHE A 57 2.99 8.49 -1.65
C PHE A 57 4.13 8.57 -0.62
N LEU A 58 3.82 8.46 0.68
CA LEU A 58 4.74 8.73 1.79
C LEU A 58 5.41 10.13 1.72
N GLY A 59 4.80 11.10 1.03
CA GLY A 59 5.38 12.43 0.83
C GLY A 59 6.47 12.50 -0.24
N HIS A 60 6.68 11.41 -1.00
CA HIS A 60 7.71 11.31 -2.03
C HIS A 60 7.08 11.32 -3.42
N ARG A 61 7.42 12.32 -4.25
CA ARG A 61 6.80 12.52 -5.57
C ARG A 61 6.98 11.34 -6.53
N PHE A 62 8.11 10.64 -6.39
CA PHE A 62 8.44 9.47 -7.19
C PHE A 62 7.62 8.25 -6.81
N LEU A 63 7.12 8.16 -5.57
CA LEU A 63 6.21 7.09 -5.17
C LEU A 63 4.78 7.46 -5.58
N HIS A 64 4.18 6.61 -6.41
CA HIS A 64 2.86 6.83 -6.96
C HIS A 64 2.04 5.54 -6.95
N HIS A 65 0.72 5.64 -7.13
CA HIS A 65 -0.18 4.47 -7.17
C HIS A 65 -0.04 3.56 -5.93
N GLY A 66 0.11 4.18 -4.76
CA GLY A 66 0.20 3.49 -3.47
C GLY A 66 -1.17 3.21 -2.89
N PHE A 67 -1.34 2.02 -2.34
CA PHE A 67 -2.47 1.58 -1.55
C PHE A 67 -2.00 1.34 -0.13
N THR A 68 -2.80 1.70 0.87
CA THR A 68 -2.49 1.44 2.28
C THR A 68 -3.67 0.86 3.01
N ALA A 69 -3.39 0.14 4.09
CA ALA A 69 -4.36 -0.26 5.08
C ALA A 69 -3.72 -0.19 6.47
N ASP A 70 -4.47 0.33 7.45
CA ASP A 70 -4.01 0.43 8.83
C ASP A 70 -4.44 -0.82 9.61
N TYR A 71 -3.53 -1.29 10.45
CA TYR A 71 -3.65 -2.48 11.26
C TYR A 71 -3.30 -2.18 12.70
N GLY A 72 -3.86 -2.96 13.61
CA GLY A 72 -3.44 -2.92 14.99
C GLY A 72 -4.42 -3.48 15.98
N ASP A 73 -4.09 -3.25 17.23
CA ASP A 73 -4.92 -3.45 18.40
C ASP A 73 -4.62 -2.33 19.41
N SER A 74 -5.00 -2.50 20.68
CA SER A 74 -4.77 -1.51 21.73
C SER A 74 -3.29 -1.23 22.01
N ASN A 75 -2.38 -2.13 21.61
CA ASN A 75 -0.97 -2.10 22.01
C ASN A 75 -0.03 -1.78 20.85
N MET A 76 -0.48 -1.92 19.61
CA MET A 76 0.36 -1.71 18.44
C MET A 76 -0.47 -1.28 17.23
N THR A 77 0.04 -0.30 16.49
CA THR A 77 -0.52 0.14 15.20
C THR A 77 0.56 0.16 14.14
N PHE A 78 0.26 -0.35 12.95
CA PHE A 78 1.15 -0.34 11.80
C PHE A 78 0.34 -0.17 10.52
N THR A 79 1.02 0.20 9.44
CA THR A 79 0.38 0.37 8.13
C THR A 79 1.08 -0.54 7.13
N LEU A 80 0.29 -1.35 6.41
CA LEU A 80 0.79 -2.04 5.23
C LEU A 80 0.54 -1.17 4.01
N PHE A 81 1.43 -1.29 3.04
CA PHE A 81 1.27 -0.64 1.75
C PHE A 81 1.58 -1.57 0.60
N ILE A 82 0.96 -1.28 -0.55
CA ILE A 82 1.23 -1.91 -1.84
C ILE A 82 1.30 -0.78 -2.85
N ILE A 83 2.34 -0.72 -3.66
CA ILE A 83 2.48 0.14 -4.82
C ILE A 83 2.40 -0.75 -6.05
N GLU A 84 1.50 -0.42 -6.97
CA GLU A 84 1.45 -1.04 -8.29
C GLU A 84 2.09 -0.10 -9.31
N GLY A 85 3.30 -0.46 -9.77
CA GLY A 85 3.95 0.22 -10.88
C GLY A 85 3.30 -0.14 -12.22
N THR A 86 3.65 0.60 -13.26
CA THR A 86 3.19 0.31 -14.63
C THR A 86 3.79 -1.00 -15.15
N ASP A 87 5.02 -1.28 -14.76
CA ASP A 87 5.88 -2.38 -15.17
C ASP A 87 7.05 -2.53 -14.17
N PRO A 88 7.88 -3.59 -14.28
CA PRO A 88 8.99 -3.77 -13.35
C PRO A 88 10.05 -2.67 -13.39
N GLU A 89 10.31 -2.06 -14.55
CA GLU A 89 11.31 -1.00 -14.69
C GLU A 89 10.87 0.24 -13.91
N ASN A 90 9.60 0.62 -14.00
CA ASN A 90 9.01 1.70 -13.21
C ASN A 90 9.12 1.45 -11.69
N CYS A 91 8.92 0.21 -11.22
CA CYS A 91 9.18 -0.12 -9.81
C CYS A 91 10.66 0.00 -9.42
N GLY A 92 11.56 -0.39 -10.32
CA GLY A 92 12.99 -0.22 -10.15
C GLY A 92 13.40 1.24 -10.05
N GLU A 93 12.85 2.11 -10.91
CA GLU A 93 13.07 3.56 -10.87
C GLU A 93 12.60 4.17 -9.55
N MET A 94 11.36 3.86 -9.13
CA MET A 94 10.83 4.32 -7.84
C MET A 94 11.72 3.90 -6.66
N LEU A 95 12.17 2.65 -6.65
CA LEU A 95 13.01 2.13 -5.57
C LEU A 95 14.43 2.72 -5.62
N GLN A 96 14.97 2.96 -6.81
CA GLN A 96 16.27 3.59 -7.01
C GLN A 96 16.28 5.02 -6.51
N GLU A 97 15.23 5.80 -6.78
CA GLU A 97 15.06 7.14 -6.19
C GLU A 97 14.94 7.06 -4.66
N TYR A 98 14.23 6.05 -4.15
CA TYR A 98 14.11 5.87 -2.72
C TYR A 98 15.45 5.56 -2.04
N PHE A 99 16.30 4.74 -2.66
CA PHE A 99 17.65 4.46 -2.19
C PHE A 99 18.51 5.72 -2.14
N GLN A 100 18.45 6.56 -3.18
CA GLN A 100 19.17 7.83 -3.20
C GLN A 100 18.73 8.77 -2.08
N LEU A 101 17.42 8.86 -1.82
CA LEU A 101 16.86 9.71 -0.77
C LEU A 101 17.28 9.24 0.64
N THR A 102 17.24 7.93 0.87
CA THR A 102 17.57 7.32 2.18
C THR A 102 19.08 7.10 2.39
N GLY A 103 19.90 7.32 1.36
CA GLY A 103 21.32 6.98 1.38
C GLY A 103 21.58 5.47 1.51
N TYR A 104 20.67 4.64 0.99
CA TYR A 104 20.81 3.19 1.05
C TYR A 104 22.07 2.73 0.32
N SER A 105 22.81 1.80 0.92
CA SER A 105 24.18 1.44 0.48
C SER A 105 24.24 0.73 -0.87
N GLN A 106 23.11 0.20 -1.35
CA GLN A 106 23.04 -0.51 -2.61
C GLN A 106 22.97 0.47 -3.79
N LYS A 107 23.85 0.26 -4.78
CA LYS A 107 23.96 1.13 -5.95
C LYS A 107 22.83 0.98 -6.95
N GLU A 108 22.23 -0.20 -7.03
CA GLU A 108 21.19 -0.54 -8.01
C GLU A 108 20.03 -1.27 -7.34
N ALA A 109 18.82 -0.76 -7.53
CA ALA A 109 17.59 -1.46 -7.20
C ALA A 109 17.50 -2.78 -7.98
N LYS A 110 17.18 -3.87 -7.27
CA LYS A 110 16.86 -5.18 -7.84
C LYS A 110 15.64 -5.78 -7.15
N GLU A 111 14.98 -6.78 -7.73
CA GLU A 111 13.93 -7.48 -7.00
C GLU A 111 14.49 -8.12 -5.72
N GLY A 112 13.73 -8.08 -4.62
CA GLY A 112 14.18 -8.56 -3.33
C GLY A 112 13.58 -7.82 -2.13
N HIS A 113 14.13 -8.08 -0.96
CA HIS A 113 13.70 -7.53 0.32
C HIS A 113 14.65 -6.42 0.79
N TYR A 114 14.08 -5.34 1.29
CA TYR A 114 14.77 -4.12 1.68
C TYR A 114 14.25 -3.60 3.02
N ILE A 115 15.17 -3.04 3.81
CA ILE A 115 14.83 -2.29 5.01
C ILE A 115 15.46 -0.91 4.85
N LEU A 116 14.60 0.09 4.63
CA LEU A 116 15.00 1.47 4.40
C LEU A 116 14.73 2.30 5.65
N ARG A 117 15.54 3.34 5.88
CA ARG A 117 15.28 4.31 6.95
C ARG A 117 14.82 5.62 6.31
N ASP A 118 13.52 5.79 6.28
CA ASP A 118 12.84 6.98 5.77
C ASP A 118 12.90 8.12 6.81
N PRO A 119 13.22 9.36 6.40
CA PRO A 119 13.26 10.52 7.31
C PRO A 119 11.92 10.84 8.00
N TYR A 120 10.79 10.54 7.35
CA TYR A 120 9.45 10.84 7.84
C TYR A 120 8.78 9.64 8.50
N HIS A 121 9.08 8.42 8.04
CA HIS A 121 8.39 7.19 8.44
C HIS A 121 9.25 6.21 9.25
N GLY A 122 10.53 6.51 9.47
CA GLY A 122 11.43 5.65 10.22
C GLY A 122 11.80 4.38 9.44
N GLU A 123 11.76 3.22 10.09
CA GLU A 123 12.08 1.95 9.42
C GLU A 123 10.93 1.49 8.52
N VAL A 124 11.22 1.33 7.24
CA VAL A 124 10.30 0.87 6.19
C VAL A 124 10.81 -0.45 5.66
N ALA A 125 10.09 -1.54 5.93
CA ALA A 125 10.34 -2.81 5.26
C ALA A 125 9.59 -2.81 3.93
N LEU A 126 10.30 -3.15 2.86
CA LEU A 126 9.80 -3.09 1.50
C LEU A 126 10.29 -4.30 0.72
N ILE A 127 9.43 -4.86 -0.10
CA ILE A 127 9.73 -5.95 -1.02
C ILE A 127 9.39 -5.50 -2.42
N TRP A 128 10.30 -5.73 -3.35
CA TRP A 128 10.06 -5.52 -4.77
C TRP A 128 10.01 -6.86 -5.49
N ALA A 129 8.93 -7.09 -6.25
CA ALA A 129 8.92 -8.07 -7.32
C ALA A 129 7.98 -7.68 -8.46
N GLN A 130 8.46 -7.83 -9.69
CA GLN A 130 7.77 -7.47 -10.91
C GLN A 130 7.29 -6.01 -10.84
N LYS A 131 6.01 -5.76 -11.11
CA LYS A 131 5.41 -4.42 -11.06
C LYS A 131 4.83 -4.05 -9.68
N TYR A 132 5.26 -4.73 -8.61
CA TYR A 132 4.73 -4.51 -7.26
C TYR A 132 5.85 -4.19 -6.27
N LEU A 133 5.64 -3.14 -5.49
CA LEU A 133 6.35 -2.91 -4.24
C LEU A 133 5.35 -3.10 -3.11
N TRP A 134 5.68 -3.81 -2.04
CA TRP A 134 4.81 -3.86 -0.87
C TRP A 134 5.63 -3.88 0.41
N GLY A 135 5.04 -3.44 1.50
CA GLY A 135 5.81 -3.19 2.69
C GLY A 135 4.99 -2.85 3.91
N ALA A 136 5.71 -2.59 4.99
CA ALA A 136 5.14 -2.18 6.27
C ALA A 136 5.92 -0.98 6.83
N ILE A 137 5.18 -0.05 7.42
CA ILE A 137 5.72 1.06 8.22
C ILE A 137 5.20 0.96 9.66
N ASN A 138 5.97 1.48 10.61
CA ASN A 138 5.66 1.43 12.05
C ASN A 138 5.51 0.00 12.62
N LEU A 139 6.07 -1.02 11.95
CA LEU A 139 6.04 -2.41 12.39
C LEU A 139 7.43 -2.86 12.87
N VAL A 140 7.64 -2.74 14.18
CA VAL A 140 8.91 -3.04 14.85
C VAL A 140 9.09 -4.55 15.09
N ASP A 141 7.99 -5.29 15.32
CA ASP A 141 8.05 -6.73 15.53
C ASP A 141 8.42 -7.45 14.22
N ILE A 142 9.62 -8.02 14.18
CA ILE A 142 10.20 -8.68 13.00
C ILE A 142 9.39 -9.93 12.60
N SER A 143 8.88 -10.68 13.58
CA SER A 143 8.12 -11.91 13.33
C SER A 143 6.79 -11.55 12.69
N LEU A 144 6.09 -10.58 13.28
CA LEU A 144 4.82 -10.09 12.77
C LEU A 144 4.99 -9.42 11.40
N ARG A 145 6.06 -8.66 11.23
CA ARG A 145 6.41 -8.05 9.93
C ARG A 145 6.58 -9.09 8.85
N SER A 146 7.37 -10.13 9.12
CA SER A 146 7.61 -11.21 8.17
C SER A 146 6.31 -11.95 7.84
N GLU A 147 5.46 -12.18 8.84
CA GLU A 147 4.14 -12.81 8.66
C GLU A 147 3.23 -11.99 7.72
N TYR A 148 3.01 -10.70 8.00
CA TYR A 148 2.15 -9.86 7.16
C TYR A 148 2.70 -9.65 5.75
N LEU A 149 4.02 -9.51 5.61
CA LEU A 149 4.65 -9.40 4.29
C LEU A 149 4.49 -10.69 3.48
N GLN A 150 4.58 -11.86 4.11
CA GLN A 150 4.36 -13.15 3.47
C GLN A 150 2.88 -13.34 3.10
N LEU A 151 1.95 -13.01 3.99
CA LEU A 151 0.51 -13.07 3.70
C LEU A 151 0.14 -12.17 2.53
N THR A 152 0.65 -10.94 2.50
CA THR A 152 0.45 -10.00 1.39
C THR A 152 1.01 -10.56 0.09
N GLN A 153 2.21 -11.17 0.14
CA GLN A 153 2.82 -11.82 -1.02
C GLN A 153 1.95 -12.97 -1.54
N ASP A 154 1.45 -13.84 -0.67
CA ASP A 154 0.60 -14.98 -1.06
C ASP A 154 -0.71 -14.51 -1.70
N LEU A 155 -1.29 -13.42 -1.19
CA LEU A 155 -2.49 -12.80 -1.77
C LEU A 155 -2.19 -12.18 -3.15
N LEU A 156 -1.08 -11.47 -3.30
CA LEU A 156 -0.63 -10.91 -4.59
C LEU A 156 -0.38 -12.00 -5.64
N GLN A 157 0.16 -13.16 -5.23
CA GLN A 157 0.35 -14.31 -6.11
C GLN A 157 -0.98 -14.92 -6.59
N ARG A 158 -1.94 -15.08 -5.67
CA ARG A 158 -3.29 -15.58 -6.00
C ARG A 158 -4.05 -14.64 -6.92
N HIS A 159 -3.78 -13.36 -6.80
CA HIS A 159 -4.37 -12.30 -7.61
C HIS A 159 -3.85 -12.26 -9.07
N LYS A 160 -3.06 -13.26 -9.50
CA LYS A 160 -2.47 -13.40 -10.85
C LYS A 160 -1.46 -12.31 -11.23
N GLY A 161 -1.00 -11.50 -10.27
CA GLY A 161 -0.06 -10.41 -10.50
C GLY A 161 1.41 -10.77 -10.28
N LEU A 162 1.70 -11.66 -9.33
CA LEU A 162 3.08 -11.92 -8.87
C LEU A 162 3.53 -13.37 -9.14
N LYS A 163 4.69 -13.57 -9.77
CA LYS A 163 5.39 -14.86 -9.82
C LYS A 163 6.25 -15.03 -8.56
N LYS A 164 6.39 -16.27 -8.06
CA LYS A 164 7.21 -16.59 -6.88
C LYS A 164 8.65 -16.10 -7.09
N ILE A 165 9.14 -15.24 -6.20
CA ILE A 165 10.56 -14.88 -6.13
C ILE A 165 11.32 -16.16 -5.75
N LYS A 166 12.31 -16.54 -6.55
CA LYS A 166 13.14 -17.74 -6.33
C LYS A 166 14.29 -17.46 -5.37
#